data_AF-A0A0V1L790-F1
#
_entry.id   AF-A0A0V1L790-F1
#
_cell.length_a   1.000
_cell.length_b   1.000
_cell.length_c   1.000
_cell.angle_alpha   90.00
_cell.angle_beta   90.00
_cell.angle_gamma   90.00
#
_symmetry.space_group_name_H-M   'P 1'
#
loop_
_entity.id
_entity.type
_entity.pdbx_description
1 polymer ?
#
loop_
_entity_poly.entity_id
_entity_poly.type
_entity_poly.pdbx_seq_one_letter_code
_entity_poly.pdbx_strand_id
1 'polypeptide(L)'
;MLLLCDVSEYRKVVSELNIPIAKKLFVTLHALCNLLIVSSDHLLSACSSNTLENFDKSILMNFVQLRADCKASRLLNLFQT
;
A
#
# COMPACT_ATOMS: atom_id res chain seq x y z
N MET A 1 3.21 -3.96 12.40
CA MET A 1 4.55 -3.41 12.14
C MET A 1 5.51 -4.40 11.48
N LEU A 2 5.34 -5.73 11.63
CA LEU A 2 6.22 -6.74 11.02
C LEU A 2 6.19 -6.76 9.47
N LEU A 3 5.01 -6.68 8.86
CA LEU A 3 4.85 -6.80 7.40
C LEU A 3 5.69 -5.79 6.59
N LEU A 4 5.75 -4.52 7.00
CA LEU A 4 6.48 -3.51 6.22
C LEU A 4 7.99 -3.73 6.31
N CYS A 5 8.49 -4.22 7.44
CA CYS A 5 9.89 -4.62 7.59
C CYS A 5 10.23 -5.77 6.64
N ASP A 6 9.39 -6.81 6.60
CA ASP A 6 9.58 -7.95 5.70
C ASP A 6 9.56 -7.52 4.22
N VAL A 7 8.57 -6.72 3.82
CA VAL A 7 8.44 -6.24 2.44
C VAL A 7 9.57 -5.29 2.06
N SER A 8 10.07 -4.50 3.01
CA SER A 8 11.27 -3.68 2.80
C SER A 8 12.50 -4.52 2.52
N GLU A 9 12.67 -5.63 3.24
CA GLU A 9 13.79 -6.54 3.05
C GLU A 9 13.67 -7.30 1.73
N TYR A 10 12.49 -7.82 1.38
CA TYR A 10 12.27 -8.45 0.08
C TYR A 10 12.55 -7.47 -1.08
N ARG A 11 12.17 -6.20 -0.93
CA ARG A 11 12.45 -5.18 -1.93
C ARG A 11 13.95 -4.95 -2.13
N LYS A 12 14.76 -5.00 -1.06
CA LYS A 12 16.24 -4.91 -1.17
C LYS A 12 16.78 -6.09 -1.95
N VAL A 13 16.44 -7.32 -1.54
CA VAL A 13 16.90 -8.55 -2.19
C VAL A 13 16.51 -8.55 -3.68
N VAL A 14 15.26 -8.24 -4.00
CA VAL A 14 14.77 -8.23 -5.38
C VAL A 14 15.43 -7.13 -6.22
N SER A 15 15.86 -6.03 -5.61
CA SER A 15 16.56 -4.97 -6.33
C SER A 15 17.93 -5.38 -6.85
N GLU A 16 18.53 -6.42 -6.28
CA GLU A 16 19.85 -6.98 -6.65
C GLU A 16 19.73 -8.04 -7.76
N LEU A 17 18.54 -8.61 -7.98
CA LEU A 17 18.33 -9.71 -8.95
C LEU A 17 18.36 -9.27 -10.42
N ASN A 18 18.55 -7.98 -10.73
CA ASN A 18 18.56 -7.42 -12.09
C ASN A 18 17.32 -7.77 -12.95
N ILE A 19 16.15 -7.99 -12.31
CA ILE A 19 14.87 -8.23 -12.98
C ILE A 19 13.98 -6.98 -12.81
N PRO A 20 13.87 -6.09 -13.83
CA PRO A 20 13.21 -4.79 -13.69
C PRO A 20 11.74 -4.89 -13.28
N ILE A 21 11.01 -5.88 -13.81
CA ILE A 21 9.60 -6.08 -13.48
C ILE A 21 9.42 -6.50 -12.02
N ALA A 22 10.27 -7.38 -11.50
CA ALA A 22 10.21 -7.80 -10.10
C ALA A 22 10.48 -6.61 -9.18
N LYS A 23 11.49 -5.79 -9.47
CA LYS A 23 11.78 -4.55 -8.72
C LYS A 23 10.56 -3.62 -8.69
N LYS A 24 9.89 -3.42 -9.83
CA LYS A 24 8.67 -2.60 -9.90
C LYS A 24 7.54 -3.17 -9.03
N LEU A 25 7.29 -4.48 -9.13
CA LEU A 25 6.25 -5.16 -8.33
C LEU A 25 6.48 -5.01 -6.82
N PHE A 26 7.73 -5.14 -6.35
CA PHE A 26 8.04 -4.98 -4.92
C PHE A 26 7.99 -3.52 -4.44
N VAL A 27 8.32 -2.55 -5.30
CA VAL A 27 8.05 -1.11 -5.01
C VAL A 27 6.55 -0.87 -4.84
N THR A 28 5.74 -1.41 -5.75
CA THR A 28 4.28 -1.31 -5.68
C THR A 28 3.71 -2.01 -4.45
N LEU A 29 4.16 -3.24 -4.14
CA LEU A 29 3.72 -3.97 -2.97
C LEU A 29 4.04 -3.20 -1.68
N HIS A 30 5.24 -2.64 -1.56
CA HIS A 30 5.62 -1.81 -0.42
C HIS A 30 4.68 -0.61 -0.27
N ALA A 31 4.35 0.09 -1.36
CA ALA A 31 3.40 1.21 -1.33
C ALA A 31 1.98 0.77 -0.91
N LEU A 32 1.50 -0.37 -1.40
CA LEU A 32 0.20 -0.95 -0.98
C LEU A 32 0.20 -1.34 0.50
N CYS A 33 1.28 -1.94 1.00
CA CYS A 33 1.45 -2.26 2.42
C CYS A 33 1.49 -1.00 3.31
N ASN A 34 1.99 0.13 2.80
CA ASN A 34 1.98 1.40 3.54
C ASN A 34 0.55 1.88 3.86
N LEU A 35 -0.44 1.56 3.00
CA LEU A 35 -1.86 1.86 3.27
C LEU A 35 -2.37 1.19 4.56
N LEU A 36 -1.77 0.08 4.96
CA LEU A 36 -2.16 -0.69 6.14
C LEU A 36 -1.74 -0.05 7.45
N ILE A 37 -0.78 0.88 7.42
CA ILE A 37 -0.15 1.44 8.63
C ILE A 37 -0.21 2.96 8.72
N VAL A 38 -0.35 3.65 7.58
CA VAL A 38 -0.38 5.11 7.55
C VAL A 38 -1.56 5.65 8.39
N SER A 39 -1.40 6.80 9.03
CA SER A 39 -2.52 7.43 9.74
C SER A 39 -3.69 7.70 8.80
N SER A 40 -4.90 7.69 9.33
CA SER A 40 -6.12 7.94 8.56
C SER A 40 -6.06 9.29 7.82
N ASP A 41 -5.47 10.32 8.44
CA ASP A 41 -5.29 11.66 7.88
C ASP A 41 -4.42 11.69 6.62
N HIS A 42 -3.52 10.72 6.47
CA HIS A 42 -2.61 10.60 5.33
C HIS A 42 -2.97 9.43 4.41
N LEU A 43 -4.12 8.78 4.62
CA LEU A 43 -4.50 7.60 3.85
C LEU A 43 -4.83 7.95 2.39
N LEU A 44 -5.63 9.00 2.17
CA LEU A 44 -5.98 9.45 0.81
C LEU A 44 -4.76 9.96 0.04
N SER A 45 -3.85 10.69 0.69
CA SER A 45 -2.61 11.12 0.03
C SER A 45 -1.69 9.95 -0.29
N ALA A 46 -1.64 8.91 0.55
CA ALA A 46 -0.91 7.69 0.25
C ALA A 46 -1.52 6.93 -0.94
N CYS A 47 -2.85 6.88 -1.06
CA CYS A 47 -3.54 6.31 -2.22
C CYS A 47 -3.23 7.06 -3.53
N SER A 48 -3.05 8.38 -3.47
CA SER A 48 -2.70 9.22 -4.62
C SER A 48 -1.19 9.39 -4.83
N SER A 49 -0.35 8.58 -4.18
CA SER A 49 1.10 8.62 -4.41
C SER A 49 1.45 8.23 -5.85
N ASN A 50 2.57 8.74 -6.39
CA ASN A 50 3.01 8.43 -7.77
C ASN A 50 3.09 6.92 -8.08
N THR A 51 3.24 6.07 -7.07
CA THR A 51 3.27 4.60 -7.25
C THR A 51 1.87 3.99 -7.41
N LEU A 52 0.84 4.61 -6.82
CA LEU A 52 -0.52 4.10 -6.70
C LEU A 52 -1.58 4.92 -7.46
N GLU A 53 -1.23 6.11 -7.97
CA GLU A 53 -2.15 7.04 -8.65
C GLU A 53 -2.98 6.39 -9.78
N ASN A 54 -2.40 5.40 -10.48
CA ASN A 54 -3.04 4.72 -11.61
C ASN A 54 -3.70 3.37 -11.23
N PHE A 55 -3.79 3.05 -9.94
CA PHE A 55 -4.45 1.82 -9.50
C PHE A 55 -5.97 1.99 -9.47
N ASP A 56 -6.66 0.90 -9.79
CA ASP A 56 -8.10 0.82 -9.58
C ASP A 56 -8.41 1.03 -8.09
N LYS A 57 -9.40 1.90 -7.80
CA LYS A 57 -9.86 2.19 -6.44
C LYS A 57 -10.21 0.90 -5.68
N SER A 58 -10.75 -0.12 -6.34
CA SER A 58 -11.08 -1.41 -5.73
C SER A 58 -9.86 -2.13 -5.15
N ILE A 59 -8.69 -2.06 -5.81
CA ILE A 59 -7.46 -2.66 -5.30
C ILE A 59 -7.01 -1.92 -4.03
N LEU A 60 -7.05 -0.59 -4.05
CA LEU A 60 -6.68 0.23 -2.89
C LEU A 60 -7.63 -0.02 -1.72
N MET A 61 -8.94 -0.08 -1.99
CA MET A 61 -9.97 -0.39 -0.99
C MET A 61 -9.78 -1.78 -0.40
N ASN A 62 -9.42 -2.79 -1.20
CA ASN A 62 -9.15 -4.14 -0.70
C ASN A 62 -7.99 -4.15 0.30
N PHE A 63 -6.94 -3.35 0.09
CA PHE A 63 -5.87 -3.20 1.09
C PHE A 63 -6.36 -2.46 2.34
N VAL A 64 -7.09 -1.34 2.18
CA VAL A 64 -7.63 -0.59 3.33
C VAL A 64 -8.58 -1.44 4.19
N GLN A 65 -9.32 -2.37 3.58
CA GLN A 65 -10.19 -3.34 4.28
C GLN A 65 -9.44 -4.28 5.21
N LEU A 66 -8.15 -4.54 4.96
CA LEU A 66 -7.33 -5.41 5.80
C LEU A 66 -6.87 -4.74 7.10
N ARG A 67 -7.07 -3.42 7.25
CA ARG A 67 -6.69 -2.71 8.48
C ARG A 67 -7.61 -3.11 9.63
N ALA A 68 -7.02 -3.31 10.81
CA ALA A 68 -7.77 -3.64 12.02
C ALA A 68 -8.76 -2.53 12.43
N ASP A 69 -8.43 -1.27 12.14
CA ASP A 69 -9.27 -0.10 12.43
C ASP A 69 -10.30 0.22 11.33
N CYS A 70 -10.32 -0.53 10.22
CA CYS A 70 -11.12 -0.18 9.03
C CYS A 70 -12.61 0.04 9.35
N LYS A 71 -13.21 -0.89 10.10
CA LYS A 71 -14.64 -0.82 10.49
C LYS A 71 -14.90 0.25 11.54
N ALA A 72 -14.03 0.38 12.55
CA ALA A 72 -14.19 1.32 13.64
C ALA A 72 -14.09 2.78 13.15
N SER A 73 -13.12 3.04 12.27
CA SER A 73 -12.83 4.36 11.71
C SER A 73 -13.60 4.67 10.43
N ARG A 74 -14.46 3.75 9.96
CA ARG A 74 -15.26 3.87 8.72
C ARG A 74 -14.42 4.29 7.50
N LEU A 75 -13.21 3.75 7.38
CA LEU A 75 -12.21 4.22 6.42
C LEU A 75 -12.66 4.12 4.95
N LEU A 76 -13.56 3.19 4.64
CA LEU A 76 -14.08 3.04 3.28
C LEU A 76 -14.97 4.21 2.84
N ASN A 77 -15.54 4.97 3.78
CA ASN A 77 -16.33 6.15 3.46
C ASN A 77 -15.48 7.26 2.83
N LEU A 78 -14.16 7.25 3.08
CA LEU A 78 -13.21 8.18 2.46
C LEU A 78 -13.13 8.03 0.93
N PHE A 79 -13.59 6.89 0.39
CA PHE A 79 -13.54 6.56 -1.03
C PHE A 79 -14.90 6.77 -1.75
N GLN A 80 -15.93 7.23 -1.05
CA GLN A 80 -17.29 7.45 -1.58
C GLN A 80 -17.51 8.86 -2.18
N THR A 81 -16.51 9.73 -2.13
CA THR A 81 -16.42 10.99 -2.89
C THR A 81 -15.78 10.78 -4.25
#